data_AF-A0A0E3MS75-F1
#
_entry.id   AF-A0A0E3MS75-F1
#
_cell.length_a   1.000
_cell.length_b   1.000
_cell.length_c   1.000
_cell.angle_alpha   90.00
_cell.angle_beta   90.00
_cell.angle_gamma   90.00
#
_symmetry.space_group_name_H-M   'P 1'
#
loop_
_entity.id
_entity.type
_entity.pdbx_description
1 polymer ?
#
loop_
_entity_poly.entity_id
_entity_poly.type
_entity_poly.pdbx_seq_one_letter_code
_entity_poly.pdbx_strand_id
1 'polypeptide(L)'
;DNHISQGNKLNIDGRRITWKRVVDMNDRQLRFIVDGLNGTTNGVPREDGFDITVASEIMAILCLADSLADLKRRLARIVVAYTFEQEPVTAADLKAEGAMTALLKDALNPSLIQTLEGTPALV
;
A
#
# COMPACT_ATOMS: atom_id res chain seq x y z
N ASP A 1 5.71 1.20 9.79
CA ASP A 1 5.74 1.95 11.08
C ASP A 1 5.39 1.13 12.31
N ASN A 2 4.18 0.58 12.46
CA ASN A 2 3.82 -0.18 13.69
C ASN A 2 4.79 -1.32 14.02
N HIS A 3 5.16 -2.14 13.04
CA HIS A 3 6.14 -3.22 13.22
C HIS A 3 7.50 -2.71 13.75
N ILE A 4 7.96 -1.56 13.25
CA ILE A 4 9.21 -0.94 13.68
C ILE A 4 9.09 -0.48 15.13
N SER A 5 7.99 0.21 15.48
CA SER A 5 7.72 0.70 16.84
C SER A 5 7.63 -0.43 17.87
N GLN A 6 7.08 -1.59 17.49
CA GLN A 6 6.90 -2.76 18.36
C GLN A 6 8.15 -3.67 18.46
N GLY A 7 9.32 -3.16 18.10
CA GLY A 7 10.61 -3.86 18.26
C GLY A 7 11.26 -4.34 16.97
N ASN A 8 10.73 -3.96 15.80
CA ASN A 8 11.36 -4.12 14.48
C ASN A 8 12.02 -5.49 14.23
N LYS A 9 11.32 -6.59 14.50
CA LYS A 9 11.87 -7.96 14.39
C LYS A 9 12.35 -8.36 12.99
N LEU A 10 11.97 -7.60 11.97
CA LEU A 10 12.39 -7.80 10.57
C LEU A 10 13.59 -6.94 10.21
N ASN A 11 14.16 -6.20 11.17
CA ASN A 11 15.33 -5.35 10.98
C ASN A 11 15.19 -4.34 9.82
N ILE A 12 14.00 -3.76 9.66
CA ILE A 12 13.71 -2.80 8.58
C ILE A 12 14.53 -1.52 8.81
N ASP A 13 15.24 -1.05 7.79
CA ASP A 13 15.88 0.26 7.80
C ASP A 13 14.84 1.32 7.44
N GLY A 14 14.50 2.20 8.39
CA GLY A 14 13.49 3.25 8.20
C GLY A 14 13.81 4.23 7.05
N ARG A 15 15.07 4.32 6.62
CA ARG A 15 15.53 5.15 5.49
C ARG A 15 15.36 4.45 4.14
N ARG A 16 15.09 3.13 4.15
CA ARG A 16 14.97 2.28 2.95
C ARG A 16 13.56 1.71 2.81
N ILE A 17 12.56 2.40 3.34
CA ILE A 17 11.15 2.11 3.08
C ILE A 17 10.82 2.73 1.73
N THR A 18 10.49 1.87 0.75
CA THR A 18 10.09 2.30 -0.60
C THR A 18 8.59 2.54 -0.68
N TRP A 19 7.82 1.97 0.24
CA TRP A 19 6.37 2.09 0.29
C TRP A 19 5.92 3.45 0.83
N LYS A 20 5.29 4.23 -0.05
CA LYS A 20 4.68 5.52 0.30
C LYS A 20 3.22 5.38 0.72
N ARG A 21 2.71 6.42 1.37
CA ARG A 21 1.27 6.56 1.65
C ARG A 21 0.53 7.07 0.41
N VAL A 22 -0.80 7.04 0.43
CA VAL A 22 -1.62 7.54 -0.67
C VAL A 22 -2.84 8.30 -0.20
N VAL A 23 -3.29 9.25 -1.03
CA VAL A 23 -4.56 9.96 -0.87
C VAL A 23 -5.10 10.33 -2.25
N ASP A 24 -6.42 10.27 -2.44
CA ASP A 24 -7.06 10.64 -3.71
C ASP A 24 -7.43 12.13 -3.73
N MET A 25 -6.41 12.98 -3.56
CA MET A 25 -6.53 14.43 -3.57
C MET A 25 -5.31 15.06 -4.21
N ASN A 26 -5.52 16.17 -4.91
CA ASN A 26 -4.44 16.97 -5.48
C ASN A 26 -3.77 17.82 -4.40
N ASP A 27 -3.05 17.19 -3.48
CA ASP A 27 -2.34 17.85 -2.39
C ASP A 27 -0.82 17.77 -2.56
N ARG A 28 -0.23 18.88 -3.02
CA ARG A 28 1.23 18.99 -3.16
C ARG A 28 1.98 19.06 -1.83
N GLN A 29 1.31 19.40 -0.72
CA GLN A 29 1.97 19.56 0.59
C GLN A 29 2.44 18.21 1.15
N LEU A 30 1.85 17.10 0.72
CA LEU A 30 2.17 15.76 1.22
C LEU A 30 3.27 15.05 0.42
N ARG A 31 3.86 15.69 -0.59
CA ARG A 31 4.89 15.07 -1.45
C ARG A 31 6.14 14.64 -0.69
N PHE A 32 6.55 15.45 0.29
CA PHE A 32 7.72 15.21 1.13
C PHE A 32 7.38 15.61 2.55
N ILE A 33 7.40 14.64 3.47
CA ILE A 33 7.06 14.85 4.87
C ILE A 33 8.06 14.13 5.77
N VAL A 34 8.03 14.48 7.06
CA VAL A 34 8.62 13.69 8.13
C VAL A 34 7.48 13.27 9.07
N ASP A 35 7.35 11.98 9.32
CA ASP A 35 6.33 11.43 10.23
C ASP A 35 6.98 10.78 11.46
N GLY A 36 6.17 10.21 12.36
CA GLY A 36 6.67 9.54 13.57
C GLY A 36 7.33 10.46 14.61
N LEU A 37 6.98 11.75 14.59
CA LEU A 37 7.50 12.78 15.50
C LEU A 37 6.82 12.74 16.88
N ASN A 38 7.27 13.62 17.79
CA ASN A 38 6.69 13.85 19.11
C ASN A 38 6.94 12.74 20.16
N GLY A 39 8.16 12.20 20.20
CA GLY A 39 8.61 11.31 21.27
C GLY A 39 8.31 9.82 21.04
N THR A 40 8.78 8.97 21.96
CA THR A 40 8.88 7.52 21.78
C THR A 40 7.54 6.80 21.67
N THR A 41 6.44 7.40 22.15
CA THR A 41 5.10 6.81 22.04
C THR A 41 4.48 6.96 20.65
N ASN A 42 5.03 7.84 19.81
CA ASN A 42 4.44 8.25 18.54
C ASN A 42 5.17 7.66 17.31
N GLY A 43 6.07 6.70 17.53
CA GLY A 43 6.77 5.97 16.48
C GLY A 43 8.24 6.32 16.36
N VAL A 44 8.80 6.04 15.17
CA VAL A 44 10.20 6.29 14.84
C VAL A 44 10.23 7.33 13.71
N PRO A 45 10.89 8.49 13.90
CA PRO A 45 10.98 9.51 12.86
C PRO A 45 11.61 9.00 11.58
N ARG A 46 10.99 9.29 10.43
CA ARG A 46 11.54 9.01 9.10
C ARG A 46 10.99 9.97 8.05
N GLU A 47 11.68 10.06 6.92
CA GLU A 47 11.16 10.73 5.73
C GLU A 47 10.12 9.83 5.04
N ASP A 48 9.08 10.46 4.51
CA ASP A 48 8.00 9.79 3.78
C ASP A 48 7.36 10.73 2.74
N GLY A 49 6.34 10.23 2.04
CA GLY A 49 5.52 11.04 1.16
C GLY A 49 4.23 10.34 0.78
N PHE A 50 3.35 11.10 0.14
CA PHE A 50 2.12 10.60 -0.45
C PHE A 50 2.18 10.65 -1.97
N ASP A 51 1.68 9.59 -2.59
CA ASP A 51 1.31 9.59 -4.01
C ASP A 51 -0.22 9.69 -4.15
N ILE A 52 -0.72 10.04 -5.34
CA ILE A 52 -2.15 9.97 -5.63
C ILE A 52 -2.59 8.50 -5.65
N THR A 53 -3.78 8.16 -5.13
CA THR A 53 -4.24 6.76 -4.95
C THR A 53 -4.10 5.90 -6.20
N VAL A 54 -4.40 6.44 -7.39
CA VAL A 54 -4.29 5.71 -8.66
C VAL A 54 -2.87 5.34 -9.06
N ALA A 55 -1.85 5.98 -8.48
CA ALA A 55 -0.44 5.65 -8.67
C ALA A 55 0.03 4.49 -7.78
N SER A 56 -0.80 4.02 -6.84
CA SER A 56 -0.46 2.91 -5.95
C SER A 56 -0.23 1.61 -6.72
N GLU A 57 0.77 0.83 -6.32
CA GLU A 57 0.93 -0.55 -6.79
C GLU A 57 -0.29 -1.43 -6.46
N ILE A 58 -1.04 -1.10 -5.39
CA ILE A 58 -2.32 -1.76 -5.08
C ILE A 58 -3.30 -1.62 -6.24
N MET A 59 -3.36 -0.45 -6.88
CA MET A 59 -4.25 -0.21 -8.02
C MET A 59 -3.82 -1.04 -9.23
N ALA A 60 -2.51 -1.07 -9.53
CA ALA A 60 -1.98 -1.91 -10.59
C ALA A 60 -2.27 -3.40 -10.36
N ILE A 61 -2.12 -3.86 -9.11
CA ILE A 61 -2.44 -5.23 -8.71
C ILE A 61 -3.95 -5.52 -8.84
N LEU A 62 -4.82 -4.59 -8.46
CA LEU A 62 -6.27 -4.73 -8.60
C LEU A 62 -6.68 -4.88 -10.06
N CYS A 63 -6.11 -4.07 -10.96
CA CYS A 63 -6.38 -4.14 -12.40
C CYS A 63 -5.82 -5.39 -13.10
N LEU A 64 -4.86 -6.10 -12.48
CA LEU A 64 -4.17 -7.26 -13.06
C LEU A 64 -4.50 -8.58 -12.37
N ALA A 65 -5.39 -8.57 -11.37
CA ALA A 65 -5.77 -9.77 -10.62
C ALA A 65 -7.01 -10.44 -11.25
N ASP A 66 -6.91 -11.74 -11.50
CA ASP A 66 -8.00 -12.51 -12.12
C ASP A 66 -8.94 -13.18 -11.08
N SER A 67 -8.60 -13.10 -9.79
CA SER A 67 -9.40 -13.66 -8.69
C SER A 67 -8.94 -13.11 -7.35
N LEU A 68 -9.75 -13.28 -6.29
CA LEU A 68 -9.33 -12.95 -4.91
C LEU A 68 -8.08 -13.71 -4.46
N ALA A 69 -7.93 -14.96 -4.91
CA ALA A 69 -6.75 -15.76 -4.60
C ALA A 69 -5.50 -15.19 -5.30
N ASP A 70 -5.65 -14.71 -6.55
CA ASP A 70 -4.55 -14.08 -7.28
C ASP A 70 -4.20 -12.70 -6.71
N LEU A 71 -5.21 -11.90 -6.39
CA LEU A 71 -5.08 -10.62 -5.70
C LEU A 71 -4.23 -10.78 -4.42
N LYS A 72 -4.60 -11.73 -3.56
CA LYS A 72 -3.86 -12.01 -2.33
C LYS A 72 -2.39 -12.38 -2.59
N ARG A 73 -2.12 -13.24 -3.58
CA ARG A 73 -0.75 -13.65 -3.94
C ARG A 73 0.09 -12.50 -4.51
N ARG A 74 -0.53 -11.57 -5.25
CA ARG A 74 0.15 -10.38 -5.76
C ARG A 74 0.47 -9.41 -4.63
N LEU A 75 -0.52 -9.10 -3.80
CA LEU A 75 -0.35 -8.25 -2.60
C LEU A 75 0.75 -8.78 -1.68
N ALA A 76 0.84 -10.10 -1.48
CA ALA A 76 1.86 -10.75 -0.66
C ALA A 76 3.31 -10.47 -1.12
N ARG A 77 3.52 -10.30 -2.43
CA ARG A 77 4.86 -10.17 -3.05
C ARG A 77 5.35 -8.73 -3.14
N ILE A 78 4.53 -7.75 -2.76
CA ILE A 78 4.93 -6.34 -2.75
C ILE A 78 6.12 -6.18 -1.82
N VAL A 79 7.22 -5.62 -2.34
CA VAL A 79 8.38 -5.22 -1.54
C VAL A 79 8.11 -3.83 -0.98
N VAL A 80 8.05 -3.72 0.35
CA VAL A 80 7.68 -2.47 1.04
C VAL A 80 8.90 -1.73 1.61
N ALA A 81 9.98 -2.44 1.89
CA ALA A 81 11.18 -1.89 2.47
C ALA A 81 12.38 -2.82 2.27
N TYR A 82 13.56 -2.37 2.72
CA TYR A 82 14.74 -3.19 2.84
C TYR A 82 15.25 -3.21 4.29
N THR A 83 15.93 -4.29 4.67
CA THR A 83 16.63 -4.37 5.95
C THR A 83 17.92 -3.54 5.94
N PHE A 84 18.59 -3.42 7.09
CA PHE A 84 19.93 -2.83 7.17
C PHE A 84 20.96 -3.58 6.33
N GLU A 85 20.77 -4.89 6.16
CA GLU A 85 21.59 -5.77 5.30
C GLU A 85 21.18 -5.74 3.82
N GLN A 86 20.19 -4.90 3.45
CA GLN A 86 19.66 -4.74 2.10
C GLN A 86 18.84 -5.92 1.58
N GLU A 87 18.32 -6.76 2.48
CA GLU A 87 17.37 -7.82 2.12
C GLU A 87 15.96 -7.23 1.94
N PRO A 88 15.20 -7.68 0.92
CA PRO A 88 13.85 -7.18 0.68
C PRO A 88 12.88 -7.65 1.77
N VAL A 89 12.00 -6.75 2.20
CA VAL A 89 10.90 -7.05 3.12
C VAL A 89 9.58 -6.87 2.39
N THR A 90 8.75 -7.91 2.43
CA THR A 90 7.48 -7.95 1.70
C THR A 90 6.27 -7.65 2.58
N ALA A 91 5.12 -7.37 1.96
CA ALA A 91 3.86 -7.25 2.68
C ALA A 91 3.45 -8.55 3.40
N ALA A 92 3.85 -9.72 2.88
CA ALA A 92 3.63 -11.01 3.54
C ALA A 92 4.46 -11.17 4.82
N ASP A 93 5.69 -10.66 4.85
CA ASP A 93 6.52 -10.67 6.07
C ASP A 93 5.86 -9.85 7.20
N LEU A 94 5.09 -8.82 6.82
CA LEU A 94 4.26 -8.00 7.71
C LEU A 94 2.85 -8.58 7.95
N LYS A 95 2.50 -9.71 7.33
CA LYS A 95 1.19 -10.37 7.42
C LYS A 95 0.02 -9.46 7.00
N ALA A 96 0.25 -8.55 6.06
CA ALA A 96 -0.73 -7.55 5.64
C ALA A 96 -1.65 -8.02 4.50
N GLU A 97 -1.24 -9.03 3.74
CA GLU A 97 -1.89 -9.44 2.49
C GLU A 97 -3.32 -9.93 2.68
N GLY A 98 -3.60 -10.65 3.78
CA GLY A 98 -4.94 -11.12 4.10
C GLY A 98 -5.91 -9.97 4.40
N ALA A 99 -5.47 -9.00 5.22
CA ALA A 99 -6.28 -7.83 5.56
C ALA A 99 -6.51 -6.92 4.35
N MET A 100 -5.48 -6.68 3.53
CA MET A 100 -5.63 -5.92 2.28
C MET A 100 -6.59 -6.60 1.31
N THR A 101 -6.51 -7.92 1.15
CA THR A 101 -7.46 -8.68 0.31
C THR A 101 -8.89 -8.54 0.81
N ALA A 102 -9.11 -8.56 2.13
CA ALA A 102 -10.43 -8.40 2.71
C ALA A 102 -11.04 -7.01 2.41
N LEU A 103 -10.22 -5.95 2.49
CA LEU A 103 -10.66 -4.58 2.16
C LEU A 103 -11.00 -4.41 0.67
N LEU A 104 -10.32 -5.13 -0.21
CA LEU A 104 -10.50 -5.05 -1.66
C LEU A 104 -11.50 -6.06 -2.23
N LYS A 105 -12.13 -6.86 -1.36
CA LYS A 105 -12.98 -8.00 -1.78
C LYS A 105 -14.08 -7.56 -2.76
N ASP A 106 -14.81 -6.52 -2.41
CA ASP A 106 -15.94 -6.06 -3.21
C ASP A 106 -15.48 -5.15 -4.36
N ALA A 107 -14.37 -4.41 -4.15
CA ALA A 107 -13.74 -3.55 -5.15
C ALA A 107 -13.17 -4.30 -6.35
N LEU A 108 -12.93 -5.61 -6.23
CA LEU A 108 -12.50 -6.45 -7.36
C LEU A 108 -13.63 -6.68 -8.38
N ASN A 109 -14.89 -6.50 -7.99
CA ASN A 109 -16.02 -6.69 -8.90
C ASN A 109 -16.16 -5.46 -9.82
N PRO A 110 -16.29 -5.65 -11.14
CA PRO A 110 -16.43 -4.54 -12.07
C PRO A 110 -17.76 -3.81 -11.87
N SER A 111 -17.77 -2.50 -12.10
CA SER A 111 -18.99 -1.69 -11.96
C SER A 111 -19.73 -1.60 -13.29
N LEU A 112 -20.98 -2.06 -13.32
CA LEU A 112 -21.84 -1.96 -14.51
C LEU A 112 -22.61 -0.64 -14.52
N ILE A 113 -22.41 0.14 -15.59
CA ILE A 113 -23.15 1.37 -15.88
C ILE A 113 -23.67 1.33 -17.33
N GLN A 114 -24.20 2.45 -17.82
CA GLN A 114 -24.69 2.58 -19.19
C GLN A 114 -24.26 3.90 -19.83
N THR A 115 -24.11 3.88 -21.15
CA THR A 115 -23.96 5.08 -21.99
C THR A 115 -25.27 5.88 -22.09
N LEU A 116 -25.22 7.08 -22.68
CA LEU A 116 -26.42 7.89 -22.96
C LEU A 116 -27.45 7.18 -23.85
N GLU A 117 -27.01 6.23 -24.68
CA GLU A 117 -27.87 5.44 -25.59
C GLU A 117 -28.36 4.12 -24.96
N GLY A 118 -28.13 3.92 -23.65
CA GLY A 118 -28.54 2.72 -22.93
C GLY A 118 -27.64 1.49 -23.15
N THR A 119 -26.56 1.62 -23.93
CA THR A 119 -25.58 0.54 -24.10
C THR A 119 -24.84 0.26 -22.77
N PRO A 120 -24.76 -0.99 -22.29
CA PRO A 120 -24.02 -1.35 -21.08
C PRO A 120 -22.52 -1.08 -21.19
N ALA A 121 -21.89 -0.62 -20.10
CA ALA A 121 -20.45 -0.36 -20.02
C ALA A 121 -19.90 -0.77 -18.64
N LEU A 122 -18.67 -1.28 -18.61
CA LEU A 122 -17.95 -1.58 -17.37
C LEU A 122 -16.94 -0.46 -17.09
N VAL A 123 -16.88 -0.03 -15.82
CA VAL A 123 -15.88 0.91 -15.29
C VAL A 123 -15.18 0.28 -14.10
#